data_AF-A0A2D6X599-F1
#
_entry.id   AF-A0A2D6X599-F1
#
_cell.length_a   1.000
_cell.length_b   1.000
_cell.length_c   1.000
_cell.angle_alpha   90.00
_cell.angle_beta   90.00
_cell.angle_gamma   90.00
#
_symmetry.space_group_name_H-M   'P 1'
#
loop_
_entity.id
_entity.type
_entity.pdbx_description
1 polymer ?
#
loop_
_entity_poly.entity_id
_entity_poly.type
_entity_poly.pdbx_seq_one_letter_code
_entity_poly.pdbx_strand_id
1 'polypeptide(L)'
;MGQRMSHPLCYTTSMKVDKDNNKTELLEPIFDMDGTLVFEDRDSTKLFDFDNPSAILNLEESDLTVLGKLVRDSGKLFDILTARGKSNAPFIRIALNKLGFNVRHIICVGVDINSPADMEKVSASQVVINKQKIVRLAQRKLVDNDARNLEGLNELGELVTQDQTTF
;
A
#
# COMPACT_ATOMS: atom_id res chain seq x y z
N MET A 1 -21.54 65.21 -3.12
CA MET A 1 -22.21 64.09 -3.83
C MET A 1 -21.61 64.03 -5.24
N GLY A 2 -21.00 62.97 -5.75
CA GLY A 2 -20.85 61.62 -5.23
C GLY A 2 -19.65 60.90 -5.88
N GLN A 3 -19.08 60.02 -5.07
CA GLN A 3 -18.38 58.76 -5.35
C GLN A 3 -17.29 58.70 -6.44
N ARG A 4 -16.04 58.67 -5.94
CA ARG A 4 -14.90 57.98 -6.55
C ARG A 4 -15.22 56.48 -6.61
N MET A 5 -15.25 55.89 -7.79
CA MET A 5 -15.19 54.44 -7.94
C MET A 5 -13.74 54.01 -8.20
N SER A 6 -13.12 53.53 -7.13
CA SER A 6 -11.91 52.72 -7.15
C SER A 6 -12.21 51.39 -7.85
N HIS A 7 -11.56 51.13 -8.97
CA HIS A 7 -11.56 49.80 -9.56
C HIS A 7 -10.62 48.92 -8.73
N PRO A 8 -11.05 47.77 -8.20
CA PRO A 8 -10.13 46.83 -7.60
C PRO A 8 -9.27 46.22 -8.72
N LEU A 9 -7.95 46.46 -8.64
CA LEU A 9 -6.96 45.68 -9.38
C LEU A 9 -7.13 44.22 -8.98
N CYS A 10 -7.70 43.42 -9.87
CA CYS A 10 -7.67 41.97 -9.77
C CYS A 10 -6.23 41.52 -10.01
N TYR A 11 -5.44 41.40 -8.94
CA TYR A 11 -4.22 40.61 -8.97
C TYR A 11 -4.63 39.14 -9.10
N THR A 12 -4.76 38.64 -10.32
CA THR A 12 -4.56 37.21 -10.54
C THR A 12 -3.07 36.98 -10.36
N THR A 13 -2.65 36.67 -9.14
CA THR A 13 -1.41 35.96 -8.92
C THR A 13 -1.57 34.64 -9.67
N SER A 14 -1.10 34.57 -10.92
CA SER A 14 -0.81 33.30 -11.54
C SER A 14 0.14 32.62 -10.59
N MET A 15 -0.39 31.68 -9.79
CA MET A 15 0.42 30.73 -9.06
C MET A 15 1.32 30.10 -10.10
N LYS A 16 2.59 30.50 -10.09
CA LYS A 16 3.64 29.72 -10.68
C LYS A 16 3.58 28.42 -9.91
N VAL A 17 2.95 27.41 -10.49
CA VAL A 17 3.19 26.03 -10.09
C VAL A 17 4.67 25.85 -10.35
N ASP A 18 5.46 25.89 -9.28
CA ASP A 18 6.89 25.66 -9.34
C ASP A 18 7.08 24.31 -10.02
N LYS A 19 7.47 24.36 -11.29
CA LYS A 19 7.77 23.19 -12.14
C LYS A 19 9.17 22.64 -11.83
N ASP A 20 9.64 22.79 -10.60
CA ASP A 20 10.96 22.37 -10.18
C ASP A 20 10.85 21.44 -8.97
N ASN A 21 11.23 20.17 -9.19
CA ASN A 21 11.32 19.02 -8.26
C ASN A 21 10.19 17.97 -8.27
N ASN A 22 9.58 17.68 -9.41
CA ASN A 22 8.68 16.52 -9.56
C ASN A 22 9.43 15.17 -9.63
N LYS A 23 10.41 14.93 -8.75
CA LYS A 23 10.84 13.56 -8.43
C LYS A 23 9.85 13.06 -7.40
N THR A 24 8.89 12.25 -7.84
CA THR A 24 7.99 11.55 -6.91
C THR A 24 8.88 10.71 -5.98
N GLU A 25 9.04 11.19 -4.74
CA GLU A 25 9.97 10.59 -3.78
C GLU A 25 9.49 9.18 -3.43
N LEU A 26 10.42 8.24 -3.26
CA LEU A 26 10.13 6.85 -2.94
C LEU A 26 10.25 6.64 -1.43
N LEU A 27 9.26 5.97 -0.82
CA LEU A 27 9.42 5.37 0.49
C LEU A 27 10.35 4.17 0.37
N GLU A 28 11.49 4.26 1.07
CA GLU A 28 12.51 3.22 1.07
C GLU A 28 12.01 1.86 1.59
N PRO A 29 11.09 1.74 2.55
CA PRO A 29 10.55 0.44 2.90
C PRO A 29 9.67 -0.19 1.80
N ILE A 30 9.58 -1.51 1.82
CA ILE A 30 8.59 -2.30 1.10
C ILE A 30 7.55 -2.73 2.14
N PHE A 31 6.28 -2.49 1.86
CA PHE A 31 5.20 -2.74 2.80
C PHE A 31 4.47 -4.02 2.45
N ASP A 32 4.20 -4.88 3.44
CA ASP A 32 3.09 -5.79 3.32
C ASP A 32 1.76 -5.02 3.26
N MET A 33 0.68 -5.66 2.82
CA MET A 33 -0.62 -5.03 2.67
C MET A 33 -1.60 -5.44 3.78
N ASP A 34 -1.71 -6.73 4.03
CA ASP A 34 -2.83 -7.36 4.71
C ASP A 34 -2.53 -7.46 6.21
N GLY A 35 -3.14 -6.57 7.00
CA GLY A 35 -2.82 -6.38 8.43
C GLY A 35 -1.72 -5.34 8.66
N THR A 36 -1.08 -4.86 7.60
CA THR A 36 -0.05 -3.81 7.64
C THR A 36 -0.59 -2.45 7.18
N LEU A 37 -1.07 -2.34 5.94
CA LEU A 37 -1.65 -1.09 5.39
C LEU A 37 -3.19 -1.08 5.48
N VAL A 38 -3.81 -2.25 5.38
CA VAL A 38 -5.24 -2.48 5.48
C VAL A 38 -5.49 -3.41 6.67
N PHE A 39 -6.54 -3.18 7.46
CA PHE A 39 -6.92 -4.09 8.53
C PHE A 39 -7.18 -5.49 7.97
N GLU A 40 -6.56 -6.50 8.57
CA GLU A 40 -6.82 -7.89 8.19
C GLU A 40 -8.06 -8.40 8.91
N ASP A 41 -9.07 -8.79 8.15
CA ASP A 41 -10.21 -9.57 8.63
C ASP A 41 -10.35 -10.81 7.75
N ARG A 42 -9.79 -11.93 8.22
CA ARG A 42 -9.73 -13.20 7.47
C ARG A 42 -11.08 -13.89 7.33
N ASP A 43 -12.05 -13.51 8.17
CA ASP A 43 -13.41 -14.05 8.10
C ASP A 43 -14.29 -13.20 7.16
N SER A 44 -13.76 -12.09 6.64
CA SER A 44 -14.48 -11.18 5.76
C SER A 44 -14.24 -11.44 4.28
N THR A 45 -15.33 -11.72 3.58
CA THR A 45 -15.34 -11.74 2.11
C THR A 45 -15.41 -10.34 1.49
N LYS A 46 -15.47 -9.27 2.31
CA LYS A 46 -15.49 -7.88 1.80
C LYS A 46 -14.18 -7.55 1.10
N LEU A 47 -13.03 -7.90 1.70
CA LEU A 47 -11.69 -7.49 1.25
C LEU A 47 -10.72 -8.66 1.04
N PHE A 48 -10.96 -9.78 1.72
CA PHE A 48 -10.08 -10.94 1.81
C PHE A 48 -10.78 -12.21 1.32
N ASP A 49 -11.41 -12.11 0.16
CA ASP A 49 -12.03 -13.26 -0.51
C ASP A 49 -11.02 -13.96 -1.41
N PHE A 50 -10.61 -15.17 -1.01
CA PHE A 50 -9.65 -15.98 -1.74
C PHE A 50 -10.19 -16.46 -3.09
N ASP A 51 -11.50 -16.60 -3.24
CA ASP A 51 -12.16 -17.04 -4.47
C ASP A 51 -12.60 -15.85 -5.35
N ASN A 52 -12.55 -14.63 -4.81
CA ASN A 52 -12.89 -13.40 -5.53
C ASN A 52 -11.81 -12.31 -5.37
N PRO A 53 -10.82 -12.25 -6.28
CA PRO A 53 -9.76 -11.24 -6.21
C PRO A 53 -10.26 -9.80 -6.37
N SER A 54 -11.50 -9.61 -6.86
CA SER A 54 -12.12 -8.28 -6.99
C SER A 54 -12.76 -7.78 -5.70
N ALA A 55 -12.86 -8.59 -4.65
CA ALA A 55 -13.44 -8.18 -3.36
C ALA A 55 -12.76 -6.92 -2.80
N ILE A 56 -11.43 -6.83 -2.91
CA ILE A 56 -10.64 -5.66 -2.50
C ILE A 56 -11.10 -4.32 -3.12
N LEU A 57 -11.90 -4.33 -4.19
CA LEU A 57 -12.49 -3.12 -4.77
C LEU A 57 -13.49 -2.42 -3.83
N ASN A 58 -13.97 -3.11 -2.78
CA ASN A 58 -14.81 -2.56 -1.72
C ASN A 58 -14.00 -1.89 -0.59
N LEU A 59 -12.69 -1.73 -0.75
CA LEU A 59 -11.81 -1.08 0.22
C LEU A 59 -12.23 0.38 0.45
N GLU A 60 -12.44 0.73 1.71
CA GLU A 60 -12.79 2.08 2.16
C GLU A 60 -11.71 2.65 3.08
N GLU A 61 -11.76 3.97 3.32
CA GLU A 61 -10.80 4.63 4.23
C GLU A 61 -10.87 4.08 5.67
N SER A 62 -12.04 3.61 6.11
CA SER A 62 -12.22 2.97 7.42
C SER A 62 -11.46 1.66 7.56
N ASP A 63 -11.13 1.01 6.44
CA ASP A 63 -10.43 -0.27 6.40
C ASP A 63 -8.90 -0.08 6.45
N LEU A 64 -8.40 1.17 6.43
CA LEU A 64 -6.96 1.47 6.51
C LEU A 64 -6.47 1.45 7.96
N THR A 65 -5.32 0.80 8.19
CA THR A 65 -4.59 0.91 9.46
C THR A 65 -4.07 2.34 9.66
N VAL A 66 -3.57 2.64 10.87
CA VAL A 66 -2.90 3.94 11.13
C VAL A 66 -1.72 4.12 10.18
N LEU A 67 -0.89 3.09 10.01
CA LEU A 67 0.21 3.07 9.05
C LEU A 67 -0.25 3.28 7.61
N GLY A 68 -1.35 2.62 7.20
CA GLY A 68 -1.94 2.79 5.87
C GLY A 68 -2.29 4.24 5.55
N LYS A 69 -2.91 4.94 6.51
CA LYS A 69 -3.22 6.37 6.38
C LYS A 69 -1.96 7.22 6.26
N LEU A 70 -0.94 6.94 7.06
CA LEU A 70 0.33 7.68 6.99
C LEU A 70 1.06 7.47 5.65
N VAL A 71 1.09 6.24 5.14
CA VAL A 71 1.68 5.94 3.82
C VAL A 71 0.93 6.67 2.72
N ARG A 72 -0.41 6.66 2.74
CA ARG A 72 -1.24 7.44 1.80
C ARG A 72 -0.93 8.94 1.89
N ASP A 73 -0.98 9.49 3.09
CA ASP A 73 -0.86 10.93 3.34
C ASP A 73 0.55 11.46 3.05
N SER A 74 1.56 10.58 3.02
CA SER A 74 2.91 10.94 2.60
C SER A 74 2.97 11.45 1.15
N GLY A 75 2.04 11.04 0.28
CA GLY A 75 2.05 11.35 -1.15
C GLY A 75 3.23 10.74 -1.93
N LYS A 76 4.07 9.93 -1.29
CA LYS A 76 5.27 9.32 -1.88
C LYS A 76 4.94 8.02 -2.61
N LEU A 77 5.77 7.67 -3.58
CA LEU A 77 5.72 6.35 -4.21
C LEU A 77 6.11 5.28 -3.18
N PHE A 78 5.51 4.11 -3.23
CA PHE A 78 5.94 2.97 -2.41
C PHE A 78 5.65 1.64 -3.11
N ASP A 79 6.31 0.59 -2.63
CA ASP A 79 6.17 -0.76 -3.17
C ASP A 79 5.46 -1.67 -2.16
N ILE A 80 4.61 -2.55 -2.67
CA ILE A 80 3.85 -3.53 -1.90
C ILE A 80 4.43 -4.92 -2.15
N LEU A 81 4.54 -5.71 -1.10
CA LEU A 81 4.92 -7.13 -1.13
C LEU A 81 3.90 -7.97 -0.36
N THR A 82 2.93 -8.55 -1.09
CA THR A 82 1.75 -9.22 -0.51
C THR A 82 1.77 -10.72 -0.73
N ALA A 83 1.20 -11.45 0.24
CA ALA A 83 0.92 -12.88 0.15
C ALA A 83 -0.29 -13.23 -0.73
N ARG A 84 -0.99 -12.25 -1.33
CA ARG A 84 -2.06 -12.51 -2.31
C ARG A 84 -1.52 -13.08 -3.61
N GLY A 85 -2.38 -13.79 -4.33
CA GLY A 85 -2.09 -14.30 -5.67
C GLY A 85 -1.99 -13.20 -6.74
N LYS A 86 -1.31 -13.50 -7.86
CA LYS A 86 -0.97 -12.52 -8.90
C LYS A 86 -2.19 -11.87 -9.56
N SER A 87 -3.32 -12.58 -9.64
CA SER A 87 -4.58 -12.05 -10.17
C SER A 87 -5.14 -10.88 -9.37
N ASN A 88 -4.74 -10.71 -8.11
CA ASN A 88 -5.18 -9.61 -7.25
C ASN A 88 -4.52 -8.28 -7.61
N ALA A 89 -3.33 -8.27 -8.22
CA ALA A 89 -2.53 -7.06 -8.39
C ALA A 89 -3.25 -5.91 -9.12
N PRO A 90 -4.01 -6.13 -10.22
CA PRO A 90 -4.79 -5.08 -10.86
C PRO A 90 -5.88 -4.49 -9.95
N PHE A 91 -6.57 -5.33 -9.18
CA PHE A 91 -7.64 -4.90 -8.29
C PHE A 91 -7.10 -4.13 -7.08
N ILE A 92 -6.00 -4.59 -6.49
CA ILE A 92 -5.28 -3.88 -5.42
C ILE A 92 -4.89 -2.47 -5.90
N ARG A 93 -4.31 -2.37 -7.10
CA ARG A 93 -3.92 -1.07 -7.67
C ARG A 93 -5.12 -0.14 -7.82
N ILE A 94 -6.24 -0.65 -8.36
CA ILE A 94 -7.46 0.15 -8.53
C ILE A 94 -7.99 0.62 -7.17
N ALA A 95 -8.09 -0.28 -6.19
CA ALA A 95 -8.59 0.01 -4.86
C ALA A 95 -7.75 1.08 -4.14
N LEU A 96 -6.42 0.90 -4.10
CA LEU A 96 -5.52 1.83 -3.43
C LEU A 96 -5.44 3.19 -4.16
N ASN A 97 -5.42 3.20 -5.50
CA ASN A 97 -5.43 4.46 -6.25
C ASN A 97 -6.71 5.27 -6.02
N LYS A 98 -7.87 4.62 -5.89
CA LYS A 98 -9.14 5.30 -5.54
C LYS A 98 -9.07 6.01 -4.19
N LEU A 99 -8.27 5.48 -3.27
CA LEU A 99 -8.03 6.07 -1.95
C LEU A 99 -6.84 7.04 -1.92
N GLY A 100 -6.24 7.37 -3.07
CA GLY A 100 -5.17 8.37 -3.15
C GLY A 100 -3.75 7.85 -2.86
N PHE A 101 -3.54 6.54 -2.81
CA PHE A 101 -2.19 5.98 -2.68
C PHE A 101 -1.40 6.09 -3.99
N ASN A 102 -0.11 6.37 -3.88
CA ASN A 102 0.84 6.38 -5.01
C ASN A 102 1.60 5.06 -5.11
N VAL A 103 0.90 3.98 -5.46
CA VAL A 103 1.51 2.63 -5.54
C VAL A 103 2.42 2.53 -6.77
N ARG A 104 3.71 2.27 -6.56
CA ARG A 104 4.69 2.03 -7.63
C ARG A 104 4.59 0.57 -8.10
N HIS A 105 5.06 -0.39 -7.30
CA HIS A 105 4.97 -1.81 -7.61
C HIS A 105 4.07 -2.58 -6.62
N ILE A 106 3.46 -3.65 -7.13
CA ILE A 106 2.74 -4.66 -6.34
C ILE A 106 3.37 -6.00 -6.67
N ILE A 107 4.03 -6.60 -5.69
CA ILE A 107 4.73 -7.86 -5.82
C ILE A 107 3.93 -8.93 -5.07
N CYS A 108 3.27 -9.79 -5.82
CA CYS A 108 2.50 -10.92 -5.29
C CYS A 108 3.40 -12.15 -5.18
N VAL A 109 3.50 -12.73 -3.98
CA VAL A 109 4.29 -13.96 -3.74
C VAL A 109 3.44 -15.16 -3.37
N GLY A 110 2.12 -14.99 -3.27
CA GLY A 110 1.17 -16.07 -3.03
C GLY A 110 0.70 -16.77 -4.29
N VAL A 111 -0.29 -17.65 -4.11
CA VAL A 111 -0.93 -18.43 -5.18
C VAL A 111 -2.34 -17.91 -5.42
N ASP A 112 -2.76 -17.88 -6.68
CA ASP A 112 -4.15 -17.62 -7.04
C ASP A 112 -5.00 -18.86 -6.73
N ILE A 113 -6.01 -18.72 -5.88
CA ILE A 113 -6.97 -19.77 -5.57
C ILE A 113 -8.16 -19.58 -6.51
N ASN A 114 -8.35 -20.51 -7.44
CA ASN A 114 -9.50 -20.51 -8.36
C ASN A 114 -10.38 -21.75 -8.16
N SER A 115 -9.93 -22.68 -7.34
CA SER A 115 -10.57 -23.95 -7.03
C SER A 115 -10.07 -24.48 -5.68
N PRO A 116 -10.83 -25.37 -4.99
CA PRO A 116 -10.37 -25.99 -3.75
C PRO A 116 -9.02 -26.73 -3.88
N ALA A 117 -8.69 -27.25 -5.05
CA ALA A 117 -7.41 -27.93 -5.30
C ALA A 117 -6.20 -26.97 -5.28
N ASP A 118 -6.40 -25.67 -5.53
CA ASP A 118 -5.32 -24.69 -5.47
C ASP A 118 -4.85 -24.42 -4.03
N MET A 119 -5.68 -24.73 -3.03
CA MET A 119 -5.30 -24.64 -1.61
C MET A 119 -4.10 -25.52 -1.27
N GLU A 120 -3.92 -26.65 -1.96
CA GLU A 120 -2.77 -27.54 -1.76
C GLU A 120 -1.45 -26.90 -2.21
N LYS A 121 -1.51 -25.87 -3.07
CA LYS A 121 -0.35 -25.11 -3.54
C LYS A 121 0.02 -23.97 -2.59
N VAL A 122 -0.88 -23.60 -1.67
CA VAL A 122 -0.63 -22.54 -0.70
C VAL A 122 0.41 -23.02 0.29
N SER A 123 1.53 -22.31 0.37
CA SER A 123 2.61 -22.62 1.31
C SER A 123 3.05 -21.36 2.01
N ALA A 124 2.71 -21.26 3.30
CA ALA A 124 3.14 -20.15 4.16
C ALA A 124 4.67 -20.05 4.22
N SER A 125 5.37 -21.19 4.30
CA SER A 125 6.84 -21.20 4.29
C SER A 125 7.40 -20.68 2.97
N GLN A 126 6.78 -21.01 1.84
CA GLN A 126 7.23 -20.50 0.54
C GLN A 126 6.99 -18.98 0.41
N VAL A 127 5.87 -18.47 0.94
CA VAL A 127 5.60 -17.02 1.01
C VAL A 127 6.69 -16.31 1.81
N VAL A 128 7.02 -16.81 3.00
CA VAL A 128 8.11 -16.26 3.84
C VAL A 128 9.43 -16.25 3.06
N ILE A 129 9.83 -17.39 2.48
CA ILE A 129 11.07 -17.51 1.70
C ILE A 129 11.11 -16.49 0.55
N ASN A 130 10.00 -16.35 -0.20
CA ASN A 130 9.91 -15.44 -1.33
C ASN A 130 9.99 -13.98 -0.88
N LYS A 131 9.26 -13.59 0.18
CA LYS A 131 9.30 -12.24 0.73
C LYS A 131 10.73 -11.87 1.14
N GLN A 132 11.35 -12.71 1.95
CA GLN A 132 12.71 -12.46 2.43
C GLN A 132 13.74 -12.41 1.31
N LYS A 133 13.60 -13.25 0.29
CA LYS A 133 14.48 -13.22 -0.89
C LYS A 133 14.40 -11.88 -1.62
N ILE A 134 13.19 -11.36 -1.84
CA ILE A 134 12.99 -10.07 -2.53
C ILE A 134 13.61 -8.92 -1.74
N VAL A 135 13.37 -8.88 -0.44
CA VAL A 135 13.85 -7.83 0.48
C VAL A 135 15.38 -7.83 0.56
N ARG A 136 15.99 -9.02 0.70
CA ARG A 136 17.47 -9.17 0.67
C ARG A 136 18.06 -8.77 -0.68
N LEU A 137 17.41 -9.06 -1.80
CA LEU A 137 17.89 -8.64 -3.12
C LEU A 137 17.74 -7.12 -3.33
N ALA A 138 16.64 -6.55 -2.85
CA ALA A 138 16.36 -5.13 -2.96
C ALA A 138 17.19 -4.28 -1.99
N GLN A 139 17.76 -4.88 -0.93
CA GLN A 139 18.43 -4.18 0.17
C GLN A 139 17.55 -3.08 0.78
N ARG A 140 16.25 -3.37 0.90
CA ARG A 140 15.23 -2.47 1.44
C ARG A 140 14.50 -3.16 2.56
N LYS A 141 14.09 -2.42 3.58
CA LYS A 141 13.37 -2.95 4.75
C LYS A 141 11.99 -3.48 4.37
N LEU A 142 11.56 -4.59 4.97
CA LEU A 142 10.19 -5.10 4.95
C LEU A 142 9.45 -4.64 6.20
N VAL A 143 8.33 -3.96 5.99
CA VAL A 143 7.38 -3.58 7.04
C VAL A 143 6.21 -4.54 6.98
N ASP A 144 6.00 -5.34 8.03
CA ASP A 144 5.05 -6.45 8.04
C ASP A 144 4.49 -6.66 9.45
N ASN A 145 3.22 -7.04 9.56
CA ASN A 145 2.58 -7.37 10.83
C ASN A 145 2.80 -8.84 11.26
N ASP A 146 3.27 -9.71 10.36
CA ASP A 146 3.55 -11.11 10.66
C ASP A 146 5.05 -11.33 10.92
N ALA A 147 5.38 -11.55 12.20
CA ALA A 147 6.76 -11.79 12.64
C ALA A 147 7.46 -12.93 11.90
N ARG A 148 6.73 -13.93 11.37
CA ARG A 148 7.31 -15.04 10.60
C ARG A 148 7.94 -14.56 9.29
N ASN A 149 7.36 -13.54 8.66
CA ASN A 149 7.93 -12.95 7.44
C ASN A 149 9.29 -12.27 7.72
N LEU A 150 9.51 -11.85 8.98
CA LEU A 150 10.65 -11.04 9.41
C LEU A 150 11.80 -11.85 10.02
N GLU A 151 11.57 -13.13 10.34
CA GLU A 151 12.56 -13.98 11.00
C GLU A 151 13.86 -14.09 10.18
N GLY A 152 14.98 -13.65 10.77
CA GLY A 152 16.28 -13.67 10.11
C GLY A 152 16.51 -12.55 9.07
N LEU A 153 15.68 -11.50 9.05
CA LEU A 153 15.92 -10.29 8.27
C LEU A 153 16.77 -9.23 9.00
N ASN A 154 16.94 -9.34 10.33
CA ASN A 154 17.66 -8.35 11.15
C ASN A 154 17.14 -6.91 10.87
N GLU A 155 18.03 -5.97 10.54
CA GLU A 155 17.69 -4.58 10.22
C GLU A 155 16.80 -4.40 8.97
N LEU A 156 16.69 -5.43 8.14
CA LEU A 156 15.79 -5.44 6.98
C LEU A 156 14.35 -5.82 7.33
N GLY A 157 14.04 -6.13 8.59
CA GLY A 157 12.69 -6.40 9.05
C GLY A 157 12.21 -5.37 10.07
N GLU A 158 10.98 -4.93 9.92
CA GLU A 158 10.29 -4.10 10.91
C GLU A 158 8.90 -4.67 11.17
N LEU A 159 8.72 -5.13 12.40
CA LEU A 159 7.44 -5.63 12.89
C LEU A 159 6.59 -4.44 13.29
N VAL A 160 5.39 -4.36 12.73
CA VAL A 160 4.45 -3.29 13.04
C VAL A 160 3.16 -3.83 13.63
N THR A 161 2.51 -2.99 14.44
CA THR A 161 1.14 -3.22 14.88
C THR A 161 0.20 -2.33 14.09
N GLN A 162 -1.09 -2.68 14.06
CA GLN A 162 -2.10 -1.92 13.30
C GLN A 162 -2.30 -0.48 13.82
N ASP A 163 -1.88 -0.22 15.07
CA ASP A 163 -1.96 1.09 15.74
C ASP A 163 -0.67 1.93 15.62
N GLN A 164 0.33 1.47 14.85
CA GLN A 164 1.61 2.17 14.72
C GLN A 164 1.47 3.53 14.01
N THR A 165 2.05 4.57 14.61
CA THR A 165 1.91 5.98 14.20
C THR A 165 3.12 6.56 13.45
N THR A 166 4.17 5.76 13.21
CA THR A 166 5.43 6.20 12.58
C THR A 166 6.07 5.05 11.80
N PHE A 167 6.86 5.34 10.77
CA PHE A 167 7.66 4.36 10.01
C PHE A 167 8.83 5.05 9.28
#